data_AF-A0A7J4MLC9-F1
#
_entry.id   AF-A0A7J4MLC9-F1
#
_cell.length_a   1.000
_cell.length_b   1.000
_cell.length_c   1.000
_cell.angle_alpha   90.00
_cell.angle_beta   90.00
_cell.angle_gamma   90.00
#
_symmetry.space_group_name_H-M   'P 1'
#
loop_
_entity.id
_entity.type
_entity.pdbx_description
1 polymer ?
#
loop_
_entity_poly.entity_id
_entity_poly.type
_entity_poly.pdbx_seq_one_letter_code
_entity_poly.pdbx_strand_id
1 'polypeptide(L)'
;NHLMMNDDSKGVYNLSSPNPVEQKKFAKTLGRVLRRPAFAPLPKFAVKILFGEMGEKLTLESQRVLPTKLTAEGYQFVHEDLESGLRDTLGLWK
;
A
#
# COMPACT_ATOMS: atom_id res chain seq x y z
N ASN A 1 -1.73 18.18 5.11
CA ASN A 1 -2.39 19.50 5.32
C ASN A 1 -3.68 19.67 4.52
N HIS A 2 -3.83 19.10 3.32
CA HIS A 2 -5.03 19.24 2.46
C HIS A 2 -6.37 19.24 3.19
N LEU A 3 -6.71 18.15 3.91
CA LEU A 3 -8.00 18.01 4.58
C LEU A 3 -8.24 19.02 5.71
N MET A 4 -7.18 19.47 6.38
CA MET A 4 -7.30 20.45 7.47
C MET A 4 -7.40 21.89 6.96
N MET A 5 -6.89 22.14 5.76
CA MET A 5 -6.80 23.48 5.16
C MET A 5 -7.89 23.72 4.10
N ASN A 6 -8.82 22.79 3.94
CA ASN A 6 -9.91 22.87 2.97
C ASN A 6 -11.25 22.67 3.70
N ASP A 7 -11.98 23.76 3.90
CA ASP A 7 -13.27 23.76 4.62
C ASP A 7 -14.36 22.94 3.91
N ASP A 8 -14.20 22.68 2.61
CA ASP A 8 -15.11 21.82 1.83
C ASP A 8 -14.83 20.32 2.04
N SER A 9 -13.70 19.98 2.66
CA SER A 9 -13.33 18.58 2.89
C SER A 9 -14.15 17.92 4.00
N LYS A 10 -15.37 17.44 3.70
CA LYS A 10 -16.33 16.89 4.68
C LYS A 10 -16.64 15.40 4.51
N GLY A 11 -16.80 14.65 5.60
CA GLY A 11 -17.20 13.25 5.57
C GLY A 11 -16.03 12.26 5.42
N VAL A 12 -16.28 11.10 4.80
CA VAL A 12 -15.33 9.97 4.78
C VAL A 12 -14.34 10.10 3.62
N TYR A 13 -13.06 9.87 3.91
CA TYR A 13 -11.97 9.82 2.94
C TYR A 13 -11.20 8.51 3.02
N ASN A 14 -10.87 7.97 1.85
CA ASN A 14 -9.90 6.90 1.72
C ASN A 14 -8.49 7.50 1.60
N LEU A 15 -7.58 7.06 2.47
CA LEU A 15 -6.18 7.47 2.49
C LEU A 15 -5.29 6.38 1.89
N SER A 16 -5.52 6.07 0.63
CA SER A 16 -4.70 5.13 -0.17
C SER A 16 -4.05 5.86 -1.34
N SER A 17 -2.98 5.27 -1.90
CA SER A 17 -2.40 5.75 -3.17
C SER A 17 -3.43 5.58 -4.31
N PRO A 18 -3.42 6.47 -5.33
CA PRO A 18 -4.33 6.38 -6.47
C PRO A 18 -4.10 5.14 -7.35
N ASN A 19 -2.93 4.48 -7.22
CA ASN A 19 -2.53 3.34 -8.05
C ASN A 19 -2.42 2.05 -7.22
N PRO A 20 -3.56 1.38 -6.90
CA PRO A 20 -3.53 0.13 -6.15
C PRO A 20 -2.80 -0.96 -6.93
N VAL A 21 -2.11 -1.84 -6.21
CA VAL A 21 -1.33 -2.94 -6.78
C VAL A 21 -1.68 -4.26 -6.11
N GLU A 22 -1.57 -5.35 -6.86
CA GLU A 22 -1.71 -6.69 -6.31
C GLU A 22 -0.55 -7.02 -5.37
N GLN A 23 -0.79 -7.87 -4.36
CA GLN A 23 0.22 -8.33 -3.41
C GLN A 23 1.46 -8.94 -4.08
N LYS A 24 1.29 -9.65 -5.20
CA LYS A 24 2.41 -10.19 -5.98
C LYS A 24 3.31 -9.08 -6.54
N LYS A 25 2.73 -7.99 -7.03
CA LYS A 25 3.47 -6.82 -7.52
C LYS A 25 4.12 -6.08 -6.37
N PHE A 26 3.46 -5.99 -5.21
CA PHE A 26 4.04 -5.44 -3.99
C PHE A 26 5.30 -6.19 -3.58
N ALA A 27 5.19 -7.51 -3.35
CA ALA A 27 6.30 -8.36 -2.91
C ALA A 27 7.49 -8.30 -3.87
N LYS A 28 7.23 -8.35 -5.18
CA LYS A 28 8.29 -8.26 -6.21
C LYS A 28 8.98 -6.90 -6.19
N THR A 29 8.23 -5.81 -6.03
CA THR A 29 8.78 -4.44 -6.01
C THR A 29 9.62 -4.22 -4.75
N LEU A 30 9.11 -4.64 -3.60
CA LEU A 30 9.84 -4.61 -2.33
C LEU A 30 11.15 -5.40 -2.39
N GLY A 31 11.11 -6.62 -2.91
CA GLY A 31 12.31 -7.43 -3.12
C GLY A 31 13.35 -6.71 -4.00
N ARG A 32 12.92 -6.11 -5.11
CA ARG A 32 13.81 -5.33 -5.98
C ARG A 32 14.43 -4.13 -5.26
N VAL A 33 13.64 -3.34 -4.54
CA VAL A 33 14.11 -2.17 -3.78
C VAL A 33 15.15 -2.58 -2.73
N LEU A 34 14.88 -3.67 -2.01
CA LEU A 34 15.80 -4.22 -1.00
C LEU A 34 16.96 -5.04 -1.56
N ARG A 35 17.01 -5.26 -2.88
CA ARG A 35 17.94 -6.19 -3.55
C ARG A 35 17.88 -7.62 -2.98
N ARG A 36 16.69 -8.09 -2.65
CA ARG A 36 16.41 -9.44 -2.14
C ARG A 36 15.42 -10.19 -3.05
N PRO A 37 15.64 -11.48 -3.33
CA PRO A 37 14.75 -12.27 -4.18
C PRO A 37 13.35 -12.43 -3.52
N ALA A 38 12.29 -12.26 -4.32
CA ALA A 38 10.89 -12.37 -3.89
C ALA A 38 10.07 -13.16 -4.93
N PHE A 39 10.37 -14.45 -5.08
CA PHE A 39 9.75 -15.31 -6.12
C PHE A 39 8.78 -16.36 -5.57
N ALA A 40 8.93 -16.77 -4.30
CA ALA A 40 8.08 -17.79 -3.69
C ALA A 40 6.98 -17.12 -2.83
N PRO A 41 5.69 -17.40 -3.08
CA PRO A 41 4.62 -16.95 -2.19
C PRO A 41 4.70 -17.68 -0.85
N LEU A 42 4.27 -17.02 0.23
CA LEU A 42 4.20 -17.63 1.55
C LEU A 42 3.08 -18.69 1.57
N PRO A 43 3.36 -19.96 1.91
CA PRO A 43 2.32 -20.99 2.00
C PRO A 43 1.28 -20.67 3.06
N LYS A 44 0.01 -21.00 2.78
CA LYS A 44 -1.12 -20.72 3.67
C LYS A 44 -0.94 -21.31 5.08
N PHE A 45 -0.41 -22.53 5.19
CA PHE A 45 -0.17 -23.16 6.50
C PHE A 45 0.90 -22.40 7.30
N ALA A 46 1.92 -21.84 6.64
CA ALA A 46 2.96 -21.05 7.29
C ALA A 46 2.37 -19.74 7.85
N VAL A 47 1.45 -19.11 7.12
CA VAL A 47 0.68 -17.96 7.64
C VAL A 47 -0.08 -18.34 8.91
N LYS A 48 -0.81 -19.47 8.89
CA LYS A 48 -1.59 -19.93 10.04
C LYS A 48 -0.71 -20.24 11.27
N ILE A 49 0.47 -20.81 11.05
CA ILE A 49 1.43 -21.10 12.14
C ILE A 49 2.01 -19.81 12.74
N LEU A 50 2.43 -18.87 11.89
CA LEU A 50 3.13 -17.65 12.34
C LEU A 50 2.18 -16.60 12.93
N PHE A 51 0.97 -16.48 12.38
CA PHE A 51 0.06 -15.37 12.66
C PHE A 51 -1.31 -15.82 13.20
N GLY A 52 -1.52 -17.12 13.43
CA GLY A 52 -2.79 -17.68 13.88
C GLY A 52 -3.92 -17.54 12.86
N GLU A 53 -5.16 -17.74 13.29
CA GLU A 53 -6.35 -17.64 12.42
C GLU A 53 -6.65 -16.20 11.96
N MET A 54 -6.20 -15.19 12.71
CA MET A 54 -6.35 -13.78 12.29
C MET A 54 -5.40 -13.41 11.14
N GLY A 55 -4.21 -14.00 11.10
CA GLY A 55 -3.24 -13.78 10.03
C GLY A 55 -3.74 -14.22 8.67
N GLU A 56 -4.57 -15.26 8.61
CA GLU A 56 -5.17 -15.74 7.38
C GLU A 56 -6.08 -14.67 6.74
N LYS A 57 -6.97 -14.04 7.51
CA LYS A 57 -7.84 -12.97 7.00
C LYS A 57 -7.04 -11.75 6.57
N LEU A 58 -6.12 -11.28 7.42
CA LEU A 58 -5.30 -10.10 7.13
C LEU A 58 -4.40 -10.24 5.89
N THR A 59 -3.98 -11.46 5.56
CA THR A 59 -3.09 -11.72 4.42
C THR A 59 -3.82 -12.14 3.16
N LEU A 60 -4.98 -12.79 3.27
CA LEU A 60 -5.76 -13.28 2.12
C LEU A 60 -6.87 -12.32 1.70
N GLU A 61 -7.35 -11.45 2.58
CA GLU A 61 -8.30 -10.41 2.20
C GLU A 61 -7.59 -9.30 1.43
N SER A 62 -8.11 -8.99 0.24
CA SER A 62 -7.60 -7.92 -0.61
C SER A 62 -8.71 -6.91 -0.84
N GLN A 63 -8.41 -5.64 -0.63
CA GLN A 63 -9.34 -4.55 -0.90
C GLN A 63 -8.71 -3.58 -1.90
N ARG A 64 -9.46 -3.27 -2.96
CA ARG A 64 -9.10 -2.21 -3.90
C ARG A 64 -9.73 -0.90 -3.44
N VAL A 65 -8.99 -0.14 -2.64
CA VAL A 65 -9.45 1.13 -2.08
C VAL A 65 -8.93 2.29 -2.93
N LEU A 66 -9.84 3.11 -3.46
CA LEU A 66 -9.50 4.27 -4.29
C LEU A 66 -9.73 5.59 -3.52
N PRO A 67 -8.80 6.55 -3.60
CA PRO A 67 -8.92 7.85 -2.94
C PRO A 67 -9.74 8.85 -3.76
N THR A 68 -10.88 8.42 -4.34
CA THR A 68 -11.64 9.19 -5.35
C THR A 68 -11.95 10.62 -4.90
N LYS A 69 -12.37 10.81 -3.64
CA LYS A 69 -12.70 12.13 -3.12
C LYS A 69 -11.47 13.03 -3.00
N LEU A 70 -10.37 12.47 -2.51
CA LEU A 70 -9.11 13.17 -2.33
C LEU A 70 -8.53 13.60 -3.69
N THR A 71 -8.58 12.71 -4.70
CA THR A 71 -8.16 13.02 -6.06
C THR A 71 -9.07 14.04 -6.74
N ALA A 72 -10.39 13.96 -6.54
CA ALA A 72 -11.35 14.93 -7.10
C ALA A 72 -11.15 16.34 -6.53
N GLU A 73 -10.68 16.45 -5.28
CA GLU A 73 -10.29 17.72 -4.65
C GLU A 73 -8.90 18.22 -5.08
N GLY A 74 -8.23 17.52 -6.00
CA GLY A 74 -6.94 17.94 -6.54
C GLY A 74 -5.75 17.69 -5.61
N TYR A 75 -5.89 16.83 -4.60
CA TYR A 75 -4.78 16.46 -3.73
C TYR A 75 -3.62 15.87 -4.53
N GLN A 76 -2.43 16.42 -4.31
CA GLN A 76 -1.19 15.95 -4.92
C GLN A 76 -0.52 14.95 -3.99
N PHE A 77 -0.34 13.72 -4.48
CA PHE A 77 0.34 12.67 -3.72
C PHE A 77 1.86 12.82 -3.90
N VAL A 78 2.59 12.75 -2.79
CA VAL A 78 4.06 12.74 -2.83
C VAL A 78 4.57 11.49 -3.54
N HIS A 79 3.93 10.35 -3.27
CA HIS A 79 4.27 9.04 -3.86
C HIS A 79 3.02 8.42 -4.47
N GLU A 80 2.90 8.51 -5.79
CA GLU A 80 1.79 7.88 -6.53
C GLU A 80 2.08 6.42 -6.90
N ASP A 81 3.35 6.07 -7.08
CA ASP A 81 3.78 4.73 -7.42
C ASP A 81 4.39 4.02 -6.21
N LEU A 82 4.34 2.68 -6.24
CA LEU A 82 4.82 1.86 -5.14
C LEU A 82 6.33 1.98 -4.93
N GLU A 83 7.13 2.09 -5.99
CA GLU A 83 8.58 2.04 -5.85
C GLU A 83 9.12 3.30 -5.18
N SER A 84 8.65 4.48 -5.59
CA SER A 84 9.03 5.76 -4.96
C SER A 84 8.71 5.75 -3.48
N GLY A 85 7.48 5.37 -3.10
CA GLY A 85 7.06 5.27 -1.70
C GLY A 85 7.90 4.28 -0.89
N LEU A 86 8.22 3.11 -1.45
CA LEU A 86 9.09 2.13 -0.77
C LEU A 86 10.52 2.65 -0.59
N ARG A 87 11.09 3.29 -1.61
CA ARG A 87 12.45 3.84 -1.54
C ARG A 87 12.57 4.93 -0.50
N ASP A 88 11.61 5.84 -0.45
CA ASP A 88 11.56 6.91 0.53
C ASP A 88 11.44 6.34 1.95
N THR A 89 10.44 5.48 2.18
CA THR A 89 10.16 4.85 3.48
C THR A 89 11.35 4.05 4.02
N LEU A 90 12.12 3.41 3.14
CA LEU A 90 13.26 2.57 3.51
C LEU A 90 14.60 3.33 3.54
N GLY A 91 14.61 4.65 3.32
CA GLY A 91 15.85 5.45 3.33
C GLY A 91 16.74 5.21 2.10
N LEU A 92 16.20 4.70 1.00
CA LEU A 92 16.90 4.33 -0.22
C LEU A 92 16.73 5.36 -1.34
N TRP A 93 17.28 6.55 -1.15
CA TRP A 93 17.01 7.76 -1.96
C TRP A 93 17.84 7.81 -3.25
N LYS A 94 18.30 6.65 -3.74
CA LYS A 94 19.13 6.51 -4.94
C LYS A 94 18.32 6.11 -6.16
#